data_AF-A0A0J1FHJ3-F1
#
_entry.id   AF-A0A0J1FHJ3-F1
#
_cell.length_a   1.000
_cell.length_b   1.000
_cell.length_c   1.000
_cell.angle_alpha   90.00
_cell.angle_beta   90.00
_cell.angle_gamma   90.00
#
_symmetry.space_group_name_H-M   'P 1'
#
loop_
_entity.id
_entity.type
_entity.pdbx_description
1 polymer ?
#
loop_
_entity_poly.entity_id
_entity_poly.type
_entity_poly.pdbx_seq_one_letter_code
_entity_poly.pdbx_strand_id
1 'polypeptide(L)'
;MAVQAAELAKASQSKYTNFAIAAIVAITDRFLPEECKKRLLGVLRMTQIEQWLREEGREEGLKEGLKEGEMKGKRETARRALLKGISPQDAADITGLPLEKIIEIERDLTKVTC
;
A
#
# COMPACT_ATOMS: atom_id res chain seq x y z
N MET A 1 1.70 -29.19 0.64
CA MET A 1 1.73 -29.56 2.06
C MET A 1 1.09 -28.49 2.95
N ALA A 2 1.59 -27.24 2.98
CA ALA A 2 1.02 -26.16 3.81
C ALA A 2 -0.48 -25.91 3.59
N VAL A 3 -0.93 -25.86 2.33
CA VAL A 3 -2.35 -25.67 1.97
C VAL A 3 -3.24 -26.77 2.55
N GLN A 4 -2.85 -28.04 2.40
CA GLN A 4 -3.60 -29.17 2.94
C GLN A 4 -3.65 -29.17 4.47
N ALA A 5 -2.54 -28.80 5.11
CA ALA A 5 -2.50 -28.65 6.57
C ALA A 5 -3.47 -27.55 7.04
N ALA A 6 -3.53 -26.43 6.32
CA ALA A 6 -4.46 -25.34 6.61
C ALA A 6 -5.93 -25.76 6.35
N GLU A 7 -6.19 -26.54 5.29
CA GLU A 7 -7.53 -27.10 5.00
C GLU A 7 -8.00 -28.02 6.13
N LEU A 8 -7.11 -28.91 6.60
CA LEU A 8 -7.39 -29.79 7.74
C LEU A 8 -7.61 -29.01 9.03
N ALA A 9 -6.78 -28.01 9.31
CA ALA A 9 -6.94 -27.15 10.47
C ALA A 9 -8.31 -26.45 10.45
N LYS A 10 -8.72 -25.92 9.28
CA LYS A 10 -10.03 -25.28 9.09
C LYS A 10 -11.19 -26.27 9.23
N ALA A 11 -11.06 -27.47 8.66
CA ALA A 11 -12.08 -28.52 8.75
C ALA A 11 -12.30 -29.02 10.18
N SER A 12 -11.29 -28.90 11.06
CA SER A 12 -11.39 -29.32 12.45
C SER A 12 -12.42 -28.54 13.27
N GLN A 13 -12.78 -27.32 12.85
CA GLN A 13 -13.69 -26.39 13.55
C GLN A 13 -13.39 -26.25 15.06
N SER A 14 -12.14 -26.48 15.45
CA SER A 14 -11.70 -26.42 16.84
C SER A 14 -11.50 -24.97 17.28
N LYS A 15 -11.57 -24.72 18.59
CA LYS A 15 -11.15 -23.44 19.19
C LYS A 15 -9.70 -23.04 18.85
N TYR A 16 -8.87 -24.00 18.45
CA TYR A 16 -7.48 -23.80 18.06
C TYR A 16 -7.25 -23.60 16.56
N THR A 17 -8.32 -23.55 15.74
CA THR A 17 -8.22 -23.42 14.28
C THR A 17 -7.35 -22.24 13.87
N ASN A 18 -7.60 -21.05 14.44
CA ASN A 18 -6.84 -19.85 14.14
C ASN A 18 -5.36 -19.97 14.57
N PHE A 19 -5.10 -20.62 15.71
CA PHE A 19 -3.74 -20.83 16.20
C PHE A 19 -2.94 -21.79 15.32
N ALA A 20 -3.55 -22.92 14.93
CA ALA A 20 -2.94 -23.88 14.02
C ALA A 20 -2.66 -23.25 12.64
N ILE A 21 -3.61 -22.48 12.13
CA ILE A 21 -3.46 -21.70 10.90
C ILE A 21 -2.30 -20.71 11.01
N ALA A 22 -2.24 -19.93 12.08
CA ALA A 22 -1.17 -18.95 12.31
C ALA A 22 0.21 -19.62 12.37
N ALA A 23 0.32 -20.77 13.06
CA ALA A 23 1.54 -21.55 13.11
C ALA A 23 1.96 -22.08 11.73
N ILE A 24 1.00 -22.59 10.95
CA ILE A 24 1.26 -23.06 9.57
C ILE A 24 1.76 -21.88 8.72
N VAL A 25 1.10 -20.72 8.76
CA VAL A 25 1.52 -19.53 7.99
C VAL A 25 2.92 -19.09 8.41
N ALA A 26 3.18 -18.92 9.70
CA ALA A 26 4.46 -18.46 10.22
C ALA A 26 5.65 -19.35 9.83
N ILE A 27 5.45 -20.68 9.85
CA ILE A 27 6.51 -21.64 9.49
C ILE A 27 6.71 -21.67 7.96
N THR A 28 5.63 -21.53 7.21
CA THR A 28 5.65 -21.79 5.76
C THR A 28 5.92 -20.56 4.92
N ASP A 29 5.77 -19.34 5.47
CA ASP A 29 6.03 -18.06 4.78
C ASP A 29 7.43 -18.00 4.16
N ARG A 30 8.44 -18.50 4.88
CA ARG A 30 9.85 -18.51 4.43
C ARG A 30 10.13 -19.39 3.20
N PHE A 31 9.22 -20.32 2.88
CA PHE A 31 9.46 -21.35 1.85
C PHE A 31 8.33 -21.46 0.83
N LEU A 32 7.35 -20.52 0.82
CA LEU A 32 6.18 -20.63 -0.03
C LEU A 32 6.37 -19.94 -1.39
N PRO A 33 6.26 -20.68 -2.52
CA PRO A 33 6.12 -20.06 -3.84
C PRO A 33 4.83 -19.24 -3.93
N GLU A 34 4.83 -18.21 -4.77
CA GLU A 34 3.73 -17.23 -4.86
C GLU A 34 2.37 -17.87 -5.22
N GLU A 35 2.38 -18.93 -6.02
CA GLU A 35 1.18 -19.71 -6.34
C GLU A 35 0.58 -20.41 -5.11
N CYS A 36 1.42 -20.92 -4.21
CA CYS A 36 0.99 -21.55 -2.97
C CYS A 36 0.41 -20.52 -1.99
N LYS A 37 0.91 -19.27 -2.00
CA LYS A 37 0.38 -18.19 -1.14
C LYS A 37 -1.05 -17.86 -1.51
N LYS A 38 -1.36 -17.72 -2.81
CA LYS A 38 -2.73 -17.45 -3.28
C LYS A 38 -3.71 -18.53 -2.86
N ARG A 39 -3.30 -19.80 -2.96
CA ARG A 39 -4.12 -20.94 -2.51
C ARG A 39 -4.29 -20.95 -1.00
N LEU A 40 -3.22 -20.72 -0.24
CA LEU A 40 -3.26 -20.64 1.21
C LEU A 40 -4.20 -19.52 1.67
N LEU A 41 -4.08 -18.31 1.12
CA LEU A 41 -5.00 -17.19 1.36
C LEU A 41 -6.47 -17.57 1.04
N GLY A 42 -6.69 -18.38 0.00
CA GLY A 42 -8.00 -18.95 -0.32
C GLY A 42 -8.57 -19.82 0.81
N VAL A 43 -7.74 -20.66 1.42
CA VAL A 43 -8.12 -21.49 2.58
C VAL A 43 -8.42 -20.62 3.80
N LEU A 44 -7.64 -19.55 4.01
CA LEU A 44 -7.83 -18.61 5.11
C LEU A 44 -9.13 -17.78 5.01
N ARG A 45 -9.80 -17.74 3.86
CA ARG A 45 -11.06 -17.00 3.70
C ARG A 45 -12.09 -17.35 4.77
N MET A 46 -12.81 -16.36 5.26
CA MET A 46 -13.85 -16.50 6.29
C MET A 46 -13.31 -16.89 7.68
N THR A 47 -11.99 -16.79 7.90
CA THR A 47 -11.41 -16.91 9.23
C THR A 47 -11.21 -15.53 9.85
N GLN A 48 -11.19 -15.45 11.18
CA GLN A 48 -10.99 -14.17 11.88
C GLN A 48 -9.62 -13.54 11.55
N ILE A 49 -8.58 -14.38 11.38
CA ILE A 49 -7.24 -13.91 11.03
C ILE A 49 -7.22 -13.28 9.63
N GLU A 50 -8.00 -13.79 8.68
CA GLU A 50 -8.08 -13.22 7.33
C GLU A 50 -8.86 -11.91 7.30
N GLN A 51 -9.93 -11.80 8.09
CA GLN A 51 -10.65 -10.53 8.25
C GLN A 51 -9.73 -9.45 8.81
N TRP A 52 -8.99 -9.78 9.85
CA TRP A 52 -8.03 -8.86 10.47
C TRP A 52 -6.94 -8.42 9.50
N LEU A 53 -6.31 -9.36 8.78
CA LEU A 53 -5.30 -9.05 7.75
C LEU A 53 -5.86 -8.17 6.62
N ARG A 54 -7.13 -8.37 6.22
CA ARG A 54 -7.76 -7.52 5.20
C ARG A 54 -8.05 -6.12 5.70
N GLU A 55 -8.50 -5.99 6.94
CA GLU A 55 -8.80 -4.69 7.55
C GLU A 55 -7.52 -3.86 7.69
N GLU A 56 -6.47 -4.46 8.24
CA GLU A 56 -5.15 -3.82 8.37
C GLU A 56 -4.60 -3.41 7.00
N GLY A 57 -4.59 -4.33 6.02
CA GLY A 57 -4.15 -3.99 4.66
C GLY A 57 -5.00 -2.93 3.97
N ARG A 58 -6.31 -2.86 4.25
CA ARG A 58 -7.19 -1.80 3.73
C ARG A 58 -6.89 -0.46 4.38
N GLU A 59 -6.64 -0.44 5.68
CA GLU A 59 -6.30 0.78 6.42
C GLU A 59 -4.95 1.34 5.99
N GLU A 60 -3.94 0.48 5.90
CA GLU A 60 -2.61 0.86 5.38
C GLU A 60 -2.71 1.37 3.95
N GLY A 61 -3.36 0.63 3.05
CA GLY A 61 -3.54 1.03 1.66
C GLY A 61 -4.30 2.35 1.51
N LEU A 62 -5.31 2.60 2.34
CA LEU A 62 -6.04 3.88 2.35
C LEU A 62 -5.12 5.02 2.83
N LYS A 63 -4.36 4.80 3.91
CA LYS A 63 -3.46 5.80 4.47
C LYS A 63 -2.33 6.16 3.50
N GLU A 64 -1.73 5.17 2.85
CA GLU A 64 -0.71 5.38 1.82
C GLU A 64 -1.30 6.07 0.59
N GLY A 65 -2.46 5.60 0.12
CA GLY A 65 -3.15 6.18 -1.04
C GLY A 65 -3.54 7.63 -0.83
N LEU A 66 -4.03 8.00 0.37
CA LEU A 66 -4.34 9.39 0.71
C LEU A 66 -3.09 10.27 0.72
N LYS A 67 -2.00 9.81 1.34
CA LYS A 67 -0.73 10.55 1.36
C LYS A 67 -0.15 10.74 -0.05
N GLU A 68 -0.16 9.69 -0.86
CA GLU A 68 0.34 9.75 -2.24
C GLU A 68 -0.55 10.66 -3.09
N GLY A 69 -1.87 10.56 -2.93
CA GLY A 69 -2.85 11.41 -3.60
C GLY A 69 -2.69 12.88 -3.25
N GLU A 70 -2.55 13.21 -1.97
CA GLU A 70 -2.30 14.58 -1.50
C GLU A 70 -1.00 15.14 -2.08
N MET A 71 0.09 14.37 -2.05
CA MET A 71 1.38 14.77 -2.62
C MET A 71 1.32 14.95 -4.14
N LYS A 72 0.64 14.06 -4.86
CA LYS A 72 0.41 14.20 -6.31
C LYS A 72 -0.40 15.46 -6.62
N GLY A 73 -1.48 15.71 -5.88
CA GLY A 73 -2.32 16.90 -6.05
C GLY A 73 -1.56 18.21 -5.78
N LYS A 74 -0.75 18.25 -4.72
CA LYS A 74 0.13 19.40 -4.43
C LYS A 74 1.14 19.64 -5.54
N ARG A 75 1.81 18.60 -6.03
CA ARG A 75 2.78 18.70 -7.15
C ARG A 75 2.13 19.16 -8.44
N GLU A 76 0.94 18.63 -8.77
CA GLU A 76 0.23 19.04 -9.98
C GLU A 76 -0.23 20.50 -9.89
N THR A 77 -0.71 20.92 -8.72
CA THR A 77 -1.07 22.32 -8.47
C THR A 77 0.14 23.24 -8.62
N ALA A 78 1.29 22.88 -8.03
CA ALA A 78 2.54 23.62 -8.18
C ALA A 78 2.96 23.73 -9.65
N ARG A 79 2.91 22.61 -10.39
CA ARG A 79 3.25 22.57 -11.82
C ARG A 79 2.35 23.51 -12.62
N ARG A 80 1.04 23.49 -12.39
CA ARG A 80 0.08 24.38 -13.07
C ARG A 80 0.27 25.84 -12.69
N ALA A 81 0.64 26.12 -11.44
CA ALA A 81 0.94 27.48 -10.98
C ALA A 81 2.16 28.05 -11.71
N LEU A 82 3.27 27.31 -11.73
CA LEU A 82 4.50 27.69 -12.43
C LEU A 82 4.27 27.90 -13.93
N LEU A 83 3.51 27.02 -14.59
CA LEU A 83 3.15 27.17 -16.00
C LEU A 83 2.30 28.42 -16.30
N LYS A 84 1.57 28.94 -15.31
CA LYS A 84 0.83 30.21 -15.41
C LYS A 84 1.68 31.43 -15.09
N GLY A 85 2.98 31.26 -14.82
CA GLY A 85 3.90 32.35 -14.48
C GLY A 85 3.82 32.81 -13.02
N ILE A 86 3.20 32.02 -12.13
CA ILE A 86 3.25 32.29 -10.68
C ILE A 86 4.68 32.04 -10.19
N SER A 87 5.16 32.89 -9.28
CA SER A 87 6.52 32.77 -8.75
C SER A 87 6.71 31.47 -7.96
N PRO A 88 7.92 30.90 -7.90
CA PRO A 88 8.20 29.72 -7.09
C PRO A 88 7.89 29.91 -5.60
N GLN A 89 8.01 31.13 -5.07
CA GLN A 89 7.70 31.46 -3.69
C GLN A 89 6.18 31.40 -3.44
N ASP A 90 5.39 32.07 -4.27
CA ASP A 90 3.93 32.03 -4.16
C ASP A 90 3.38 30.61 -4.40
N ALA A 91 4.00 29.84 -5.31
CA ALA A 91 3.62 28.45 -5.54
C ALA A 91 3.92 27.54 -4.34
N ALA A 92 5.01 27.79 -3.60
CA ALA A 92 5.32 27.10 -2.35
C ALA A 92 4.24 27.38 -1.30
N ASP A 93 3.87 28.66 -1.13
CA ASP A 93 2.85 29.09 -0.18
C ASP A 93 1.46 28.52 -0.52
N ILE A 94 1.06 28.53 -1.80
CA ILE A 94 -0.23 27.98 -2.25
C ILE A 94 -0.32 26.47 -2.02
N THR A 95 0.77 25.74 -2.25
CA THR A 95 0.74 24.26 -2.22
C THR A 95 1.18 23.66 -0.88
N GLY A 96 1.76 24.48 0.00
CA GLY A 96 2.38 24.04 1.25
C GLY A 96 3.55 23.08 1.01
N LEU A 97 4.18 23.13 -0.17
CA LEU A 97 5.38 22.36 -0.48
C LEU A 97 6.63 23.19 -0.14
N PRO A 98 7.74 22.54 0.26
CA PRO A 98 9.02 23.22 0.42
C PRO A 98 9.46 23.88 -0.87
N LEU A 99 10.10 25.05 -0.77
CA LEU A 99 10.57 25.82 -1.92
C LEU A 99 11.56 24.99 -2.78
N GLU A 100 12.40 24.18 -2.15
CA GLU A 100 13.33 23.27 -2.84
C GLU A 100 12.58 22.34 -3.80
N LYS A 101 11.40 21.85 -3.38
CA LYS A 101 10.58 20.95 -4.19
C LYS A 101 9.93 21.67 -5.36
N ILE A 102 9.54 22.93 -5.18
CA ILE A 102 9.00 23.76 -6.26
C ILE A 102 10.09 24.03 -7.31
N ILE A 103 11.31 24.36 -6.88
CA ILE A 103 12.46 24.59 -7.78
C ILE A 103 12.80 23.31 -8.57
N GLU A 104 12.73 22.13 -7.94
CA GLU A 104 12.88 20.86 -8.66
C GLU A 104 11.82 20.69 -9.76
N ILE A 105 10.55 20.97 -9.46
CA ILE A 105 9.45 20.88 -10.44
C ILE A 105 9.65 21.87 -11.59
N GLU A 106 10.10 23.09 -11.30
CA GLU A 106 10.40 24.12 -12.31
C GLU A 106 11.55 23.70 -13.23
N ARG A 107 12.60 23.10 -12.68
CA ARG A 107 13.72 22.53 -13.45
C ARG A 107 13.28 21.37 -14.33
N ASP A 108 12.38 20.52 -13.84
CA ASP A 108 11.87 19.40 -14.64
C ASP A 108 10.94 19.87 -15.77
N LEU A 109 10.19 20.96 -15.56
CA LEU A 109 9.40 21.60 -16.62
C LEU A 109 10.28 22.18 -17.73
N THR A 110 11.39 22.84 -17.39
CA THR A 110 12.28 23.49 -18.37
C THR A 110 13.08 22.48 -19.21
N LYS A 111 13.38 21.30 -18.67
CA LYS A 111 14.03 20.20 -19.42
C LYS A 111 13.16 19.57 -20.50
N VAL A 112 11.83 19.65 -20.37
CA VAL A 112 10.88 19.05 -21.32
C VAL A 112 10.67 19.94 -22.56
N THR A 113 11.08 21.20 -22.51
CA THR A 113 10.98 22.18 -23.60
C THR A 113 12.18 22.23 -24.56
N CYS A 114 13.10 21.26 -24.50
CA CYS A 114 14.24 21.13 -25.43
C CYS A 114 14.10 19.91 -26.33
#